data_AF-A0A1P8YQI0-F1
#
_entry.id   AF-A0A1P8YQI0-F1
#
_cell.length_a   1.000
_cell.length_b   1.000
_cell.length_c   1.000
_cell.angle_alpha   90.00
_cell.angle_beta   90.00
_cell.angle_gamma   90.00
#
_symmetry.space_group_name_H-M   'P 1'
#
loop_
_entity.id
_entity.type
_entity.pdbx_description
1 polymer ?
#
loop_
_entity_poly.entity_id
_entity_poly.type
_entity_poly.pdbx_seq_one_letter_code
_entity_poly.pdbx_strand_id
1 'polypeptide(L)'
;MPTAGWDRPIMIVHGTDDLTVPIPVSVALQLQLAAGGADFQFKVYPGTDHRSVVPASDRDTSGFLSALLPRRADPAGLGPRDRTQRGPAADFDCGALSAGVERGHAHAESDATPATPAITATSADTKVAPAATMVRSSAVDPM
;
A
#
# COMPACT_ATOMS: atom_id res chain seq x y z
N MET A 1 7.86 -6.98 14.40
CA MET A 1 7.30 -7.53 13.15
C MET A 1 8.34 -8.46 12.55
N PRO A 2 7.98 -9.65 12.04
CA PRO A 2 8.91 -10.49 11.30
C PRO A 2 9.42 -9.77 10.06
N THR A 3 10.72 -9.82 9.82
CA THR A 3 11.38 -9.09 8.71
C THR A 3 11.90 -10.02 7.63
N ALA A 4 11.73 -11.34 7.78
CA ALA A 4 12.18 -12.37 6.86
C ALA A 4 11.15 -13.50 6.77
N GLY A 5 11.28 -14.36 5.75
CA GLY A 5 10.43 -15.53 5.55
C GLY A 5 9.07 -15.23 4.92
N TRP A 6 8.90 -14.02 4.36
CA TRP A 6 7.70 -13.64 3.61
C TRP A 6 7.72 -14.27 2.22
N ASP A 7 6.66 -14.99 1.86
CA ASP A 7 6.46 -15.65 0.57
C ASP A 7 5.49 -14.88 -0.36
N ARG A 8 4.94 -13.77 0.12
CA ARG A 8 4.09 -12.86 -0.65
C ARG A 8 4.61 -11.43 -0.54
N PRO A 9 4.39 -10.60 -1.59
CA PRO A 9 4.81 -9.21 -1.56
C PRO A 9 4.10 -8.40 -0.46
N ILE A 10 4.80 -7.43 0.11
CA ILE A 10 4.30 -6.55 1.17
C ILE A 10 4.16 -5.12 0.62
N MET A 11 3.10 -4.41 1.01
CA MET A 11 3.00 -2.97 0.79
C MET A 11 2.97 -2.26 2.14
N ILE A 12 3.82 -1.25 2.30
CA ILE A 12 3.85 -0.34 3.43
C ILE A 12 3.48 1.05 2.92
N VAL A 13 2.47 1.65 3.53
CA VAL A 13 2.03 3.02 3.28
C VAL A 13 2.29 3.85 4.54
N HIS A 14 2.75 5.10 4.37
CA HIS A 14 3.06 5.95 5.52
C HIS A 14 2.88 7.44 5.22
N GLY A 15 2.33 8.18 6.17
CA GLY A 15 2.15 9.63 6.06
C GLY A 15 3.36 10.39 6.58
N THR A 16 3.72 11.52 5.98
CA THR A 16 4.86 12.33 6.48
C THR A 16 4.57 13.05 7.78
N ASP A 17 3.30 13.26 8.09
CA ASP A 17 2.82 14.04 9.23
C ASP A 17 2.25 13.12 10.32
N ASP A 18 2.57 11.82 10.26
CA ASP A 18 2.19 10.84 11.26
C ASP A 18 2.97 11.05 12.57
N LEU A 19 2.30 11.64 13.56
CA LEU A 19 2.85 11.85 14.91
C LEU A 19 2.61 10.66 15.85
N THR A 20 1.77 9.69 15.46
CA THR A 20 1.48 8.49 16.27
C THR A 20 2.54 7.44 16.05
N VAL A 21 2.94 7.25 14.79
CA VAL A 21 4.03 6.37 14.38
C VAL A 21 4.94 7.18 13.45
N PRO A 22 6.02 7.80 13.97
CA PRO A 22 6.87 8.65 13.15
C PRO A 22 7.55 7.88 12.00
N ILE A 23 7.65 8.53 10.83
CA ILE A 23 8.21 7.94 9.60
C ILE A 23 9.57 7.25 9.74
N PRO A 24 10.52 7.67 10.60
CA PRO A 24 11.77 6.93 10.78
C PRO A 24 11.58 5.47 11.20
N VAL A 25 10.49 5.15 11.90
CA VAL A 25 10.17 3.77 12.31
C VAL A 25 9.83 2.92 11.08
N SER A 26 9.02 3.43 10.15
CA SER A 26 8.70 2.74 8.90
C SER A 26 9.91 2.65 7.97
N VAL A 27 10.77 3.68 7.96
CA VAL A 27 12.05 3.63 7.24
C VAL A 27 12.97 2.53 7.81
N ALA A 28 13.05 2.38 9.13
CA ALA A 28 13.81 1.30 9.73
C ALA A 28 13.23 -0.08 9.35
N LEU A 29 11.91 -0.22 9.34
CA LEU A 29 11.24 -1.46 8.94
C LEU A 29 11.53 -1.85 7.49
N GLN A 30 11.48 -0.91 6.52
CA GLN A 30 11.80 -1.24 5.12
C GLN A 30 13.24 -1.75 4.97
N LEU A 31 14.19 -1.20 5.73
CA LEU A 31 15.59 -1.62 5.68
C LEU A 31 15.75 -3.02 6.24
N GLN A 32 15.03 -3.35 7.31
CA GLN A 32 15.01 -4.69 7.87
C GLN A 32 14.34 -5.71 6.93
N LEU A 33 13.25 -5.33 6.25
CA LEU A 33 12.60 -6.18 5.24
C LEU A 33 13.52 -6.43 4.03
N ALA A 34 14.21 -5.39 3.56
CA ALA A 34 15.23 -5.53 2.52
C ALA A 34 16.34 -6.49 2.94
N ALA A 35 16.87 -6.33 4.16
CA ALA A 35 17.91 -7.20 4.71
C ALA A 35 17.43 -8.66 4.90
N GLY A 36 16.14 -8.86 5.18
CA GLY A 36 15.51 -10.18 5.30
C GLY A 36 15.06 -10.80 3.97
N GLY A 37 15.31 -10.13 2.83
CA GLY A 37 15.01 -10.63 1.49
C GLY A 37 13.53 -10.59 1.10
N ALA A 38 12.72 -9.77 1.77
CA ALA A 38 11.31 -9.62 1.42
C ALA A 38 11.12 -8.80 0.14
N ASP A 39 10.15 -9.18 -0.68
CA ASP A 39 9.63 -8.33 -1.75
C ASP A 39 8.64 -7.31 -1.16
N PHE A 40 8.94 -6.02 -1.27
CA PHE A 40 8.11 -4.97 -0.70
C PHE A 40 8.04 -3.70 -1.53
N GLN A 41 6.94 -2.96 -1.35
CA GLN A 41 6.74 -1.60 -1.81
C GLN A 41 6.58 -0.67 -0.61
N PHE A 42 7.29 0.46 -0.62
CA PHE A 42 7.12 1.51 0.38
C PHE A 42 6.62 2.79 -0.29
N LYS A 43 5.44 3.27 0.11
CA LYS A 43 4.81 4.48 -0.43
C LYS A 43 4.60 5.51 0.66
N VAL A 44 5.10 6.72 0.42
CA VAL A 44 5.00 7.85 1.33
C VAL A 44 3.96 8.84 0.82
N TYR A 45 3.09 9.31 1.72
CA TYR A 45 2.01 10.23 1.44
C TYR A 45 2.30 11.58 2.14
N PRO A 46 2.71 12.61 1.39
CA PRO A 46 3.01 13.93 1.95
C PRO A 46 1.77 14.58 2.59
N GLY A 47 1.96 15.21 3.75
CA GLY A 47 0.93 15.99 4.45
C GLY A 47 -0.18 15.17 5.10
N THR A 48 -0.11 13.84 5.05
CA THR A 48 -1.08 12.97 5.70
C THR A 48 -0.58 12.51 7.05
N ASP A 49 -1.47 12.50 8.04
CA ASP A 49 -1.29 11.96 9.37
C ASP A 49 -1.63 10.46 9.45
N HIS A 50 -1.54 9.91 10.66
CA HIS A 50 -1.81 8.51 10.98
C HIS A 50 -3.15 7.97 10.46
N ARG A 51 -4.19 8.82 10.46
CA ARG A 51 -5.55 8.47 10.05
C ARG A 51 -5.79 8.83 8.61
N SER A 52 -5.34 10.01 8.17
CA SER A 52 -5.60 10.49 6.81
C SER A 52 -4.80 9.76 5.73
N VAL A 53 -3.71 9.06 6.08
CA VAL A 53 -2.98 8.17 5.16
C VAL A 53 -3.85 6.99 4.66
N VAL A 54 -4.82 6.53 5.47
CA VAL A 54 -5.68 5.40 5.11
C VAL A 54 -6.51 5.70 3.86
N PRO A 55 -7.39 6.72 3.83
CA PRO A 55 -8.11 7.06 2.62
C PRO A 55 -7.20 7.58 1.49
N ALA A 56 -6.08 8.25 1.81
CA ALA A 56 -5.14 8.72 0.79
C ALA A 56 -4.47 7.57 0.01
N SER A 57 -4.29 6.41 0.65
CA SER A 57 -3.65 5.23 0.08
C SER A 57 -4.62 4.21 -0.52
N ASP A 58 -5.93 4.47 -0.49
CA ASP A 58 -6.97 3.49 -0.84
C ASP A 58 -6.82 2.92 -2.25
N ARG A 59 -6.64 3.80 -3.24
CA ARG A 59 -6.47 3.39 -4.65
C ARG A 59 -5.23 2.54 -4.86
N ASP A 60 -4.13 2.90 -4.20
CA ASP A 60 -2.85 2.20 -4.33
C ASP A 60 -2.89 0.83 -3.66
N THR A 61 -3.46 0.76 -2.46
CA THR A 61 -3.64 -0.49 -1.71
C THR A 61 -4.59 -1.43 -2.46
N SER A 62 -5.72 -0.91 -2.96
CA SER A 62 -6.66 -1.67 -3.78
C SER A 62 -6.02 -2.17 -5.07
N GLY A 63 -5.19 -1.36 -5.73
CA GLY A 63 -4.44 -1.74 -6.91
C GLY A 63 -3.42 -2.85 -6.63
N PHE A 64 -2.65 -2.71 -5.54
CA PHE A 64 -1.70 -3.71 -5.09
C PHE A 64 -2.37 -5.06 -4.80
N LEU A 65 -3.48 -5.06 -4.05
CA LEU A 65 -4.23 -6.27 -3.73
C LEU A 65 -4.85 -6.90 -4.99
N SER A 66 -5.40 -6.09 -5.89
CA SER A 66 -5.99 -6.59 -7.14
C SER A 66 -4.98 -7.28 -8.06
N ALA A 67 -3.71 -6.89 -7.98
CA ALA A 67 -2.63 -7.53 -8.72
C ALA A 67 -2.18 -8.86 -8.08
N LEU A 68 -2.35 -9.03 -6.77
CA LEU A 68 -1.87 -10.20 -6.02
C LEU A 68 -2.92 -11.27 -5.78
N LEU A 69 -4.18 -10.85 -5.69
CA LEU A 69 -5.30 -11.73 -5.42
C LEU A 69 -5.84 -12.24 -6.75
N PRO A 70 -6.10 -13.55 -6.87
CA PRO A 70 -6.81 -14.06 -8.04
C PRO A 70 -8.17 -13.36 -8.11
N ARG A 71 -8.59 -12.99 -9.32
CA ARG A 71 -10.01 -12.67 -9.54
C ARG A 71 -10.79 -13.87 -9.00
N ARG A 72 -11.72 -13.60 -8.09
CA ARG A 72 -12.65 -14.62 -7.62
C ARG A 72 -13.20 -15.28 -8.89
N ALA A 73 -12.93 -16.57 -9.07
CA ALA A 73 -13.49 -17.28 -10.20
C ALA A 73 -15.00 -17.05 -10.15
N ASP A 74 -15.58 -16.60 -11.26
CA ASP A 74 -17.03 -16.68 -11.42
C ASP A 74 -17.41 -18.12 -11.07
N PRO A 75 -18.49 -18.34 -10.31
CA PRO A 75 -18.92 -19.68 -9.95
C PRO A 75 -19.54 -20.35 -11.19
N ALA A 76 -18.81 -20.46 -12.30
CA ALA A 76 -19.14 -21.32 -13.42
C ALA A 76 -19.08 -22.82 -13.04
N GLY A 77 -18.68 -23.13 -11.80
CA GLY A 77 -18.80 -24.45 -11.18
C GLY A 77 -19.99 -24.62 -10.23
N LEU A 78 -20.74 -23.56 -9.89
CA LEU A 78 -22.09 -23.75 -9.37
C LEU A 78 -23.05 -23.60 -10.54
N GLY A 79 -23.66 -24.72 -10.92
CA GLY A 79 -24.86 -24.69 -11.76
C GLY A 79 -25.93 -23.75 -11.18
N PRO A 80 -27.00 -23.48 -11.93
CA PRO A 80 -28.06 -22.56 -11.53
C PRO A 80 -28.46 -22.83 -10.07
N ARG A 81 -28.21 -21.87 -9.17
CA ARG A 81 -28.66 -22.02 -7.78
C ARG A 81 -30.18 -22.08 -7.83
N ASP A 82 -30.71 -23.25 -7.51
CA ASP A 82 -32.13 -23.46 -7.34
C ASP A 82 -32.66 -22.44 -6.31
N ARG A 83 -33.51 -21.53 -6.78
CA ARG A 83 -34.09 -20.44 -5.98
C ARG A 83 -34.97 -20.99 -4.85
N THR A 84 -35.32 -22.28 -4.87
CA THR A 84 -36.14 -22.93 -3.84
C THR A 84 -35.38 -23.33 -2.57
N GLN A 85 -34.04 -23.27 -2.55
CA GLN A 85 -33.21 -23.55 -1.36
C GLN A 85 -33.01 -22.33 -0.44
N ARG A 86 -33.74 -21.22 -0.66
CA ARG A 86 -33.75 -20.09 0.28
C ARG A 86 -34.59 -20.50 1.50
N GLY A 87 -33.91 -20.92 2.58
CA GLY A 87 -34.52 -20.95 3.92
C GLY A 87 -35.13 -19.59 4.27
N PRO A 88 -36.12 -19.53 5.19
CA PRO A 88 -36.88 -18.31 5.47
C PRO A 88 -35.93 -17.15 5.72
N ALA A 89 -36.21 -16.03 5.05
CA ALA A 89 -35.48 -14.78 5.27
C ALA A 89 -35.54 -14.46 6.75
N ALA A 90 -34.38 -14.39 7.41
CA ALA A 90 -34.31 -13.70 8.68
C ALA A 90 -34.63 -12.24 8.40
N ASP A 91 -35.77 -11.80 8.90
CA ASP A 91 -36.26 -10.43 8.85
C ASP A 91 -35.22 -9.51 9.51
N PHE A 92 -34.43 -8.82 8.68
CA PHE A 92 -33.69 -7.65 9.14
C PHE A 92 -34.64 -6.46 9.05
N ASP A 93 -35.25 -6.16 10.19
CA ASP A 93 -36.01 -4.94 10.43
C ASP A 93 -35.09 -3.72 10.26
N CYS A 94 -35.31 -2.95 9.20
CA CYS A 94 -34.66 -1.67 8.97
C CYS A 94 -35.71 -0.58 9.23
N GLY A 95 -35.96 -0.34 10.52
CA GLY A 95 -36.83 0.73 11.01
C GLY A 95 -36.20 2.11 10.86
N ALA A 96 -36.68 2.84 9.85
CA ALA A 96 -36.99 4.26 9.83
C ALA A 96 -36.03 5.29 10.48
N LEU A 97 -35.47 6.18 9.65
CA LEU A 97 -35.33 7.62 9.92
C LEU A 97 -35.36 8.37 8.58
N SER A 98 -36.56 8.83 8.19
CA SER A 98 -36.75 9.82 7.14
C SER A 98 -37.00 11.18 7.79
N ALA A 99 -36.20 12.19 7.46
CA ALA A 99 -36.65 13.59 7.36
C ALA A 99 -35.55 14.41 6.65
N GLY A 100 -35.88 14.93 5.47
CA GLY A 100 -35.05 15.89 4.75
C GLY A 100 -35.22 17.32 5.25
N VAL A 101 -34.25 18.18 4.93
CA VAL A 101 -34.40 19.64 4.84
C VAL A 101 -33.52 20.15 3.69
N GLU A 102 -34.10 21.05 2.89
CA GLU A 102 -33.57 21.61 1.64
C GLU A 102 -32.49 22.70 1.81
N ARG A 103 -31.71 22.85 0.72
CA ARG A 103 -31.09 24.04 0.09
C ARG A 103 -30.60 25.23 0.94
N GLY A 104 -29.34 25.59 0.70
CA GLY A 104 -28.82 26.96 0.81
C GLY A 104 -27.63 27.18 -0.13
N HIS A 105 -27.81 28.04 -1.14
CA HIS A 105 -26.77 28.64 -1.98
C HIS A 105 -25.90 29.60 -1.17
N ALA A 106 -24.57 29.61 -1.38
CA ALA A 106 -23.78 30.85 -1.51
C ALA A 106 -22.34 30.55 -1.95
N HIS A 107 -21.94 31.30 -2.99
CA HIS A 107 -20.62 31.74 -3.45
C HIS A 107 -19.39 31.51 -2.54
N ALA A 108 -18.31 31.03 -3.17
CA ALA A 108 -17.02 31.75 -3.19
C ALA A 108 -16.16 31.21 -4.35
N GLU A 109 -15.78 32.13 -5.24
CA GLU A 109 -14.91 31.87 -6.38
C GLU A 109 -13.45 31.64 -5.96
N SER A 110 -12.85 30.71 -6.69
CA SER A 110 -11.44 30.45 -6.92
C SER A 110 -10.55 31.70 -6.97
N ASP A 111 -9.59 31.81 -6.06
CA ASP A 111 -8.26 32.32 -6.40
C ASP A 111 -7.19 31.83 -5.41
N ALA A 112 -6.35 30.89 -5.86
CA ALA A 112 -4.98 30.65 -5.36
C ALA A 112 -4.38 29.45 -6.11
N THR A 113 -3.58 29.76 -7.12
CA THR A 113 -2.65 28.81 -7.74
C THR A 113 -1.47 28.57 -6.79
N PRO A 114 -1.17 27.33 -6.35
CA PRO A 114 0.15 27.03 -5.84
C PRO A 114 1.09 26.72 -7.02
N ALA A 115 2.16 27.51 -7.12
CA ALA A 115 3.24 27.31 -8.06
C ALA A 115 3.88 25.92 -7.89
N THR A 116 3.98 25.17 -8.99
CA THR A 116 4.75 23.93 -9.12
C THR A 116 6.26 24.22 -8.96
N PRO A 117 6.98 23.66 -7.97
CA PRO A 117 8.42 23.54 -8.12
C PRO A 117 8.71 22.37 -9.07
N ALA A 118 9.31 22.69 -10.22
CA ALA A 118 9.87 21.70 -11.12
C ALA A 118 11.04 20.98 -10.42
N ILE A 119 10.80 19.74 -9.96
CA ILE A 119 11.87 18.81 -9.61
C ILE A 119 12.20 18.02 -10.86
N THR A 120 13.27 18.43 -11.53
CA THR A 120 13.94 17.68 -12.59
C THR A 120 14.38 16.34 -12.01
N ALA A 121 13.71 15.25 -12.41
CA ALA A 121 14.22 13.90 -12.19
C ALA A 121 15.45 13.73 -13.10
N THR A 122 16.65 13.90 -12.54
CA THR A 122 17.86 13.41 -13.21
C THR A 122 17.85 11.88 -13.09
N SER A 123 17.84 11.19 -14.22
CA SER A 123 17.99 9.75 -14.27
C SER A 123 19.43 9.40 -13.87
N ALA A 124 19.62 8.91 -12.64
CA ALA A 124 20.87 8.28 -12.26
C ALA A 124 20.92 6.88 -12.89
N ASP A 125 21.55 6.80 -14.06
CA ASP A 125 22.03 5.57 -14.70
C ASP A 125 22.98 4.86 -13.72
N THR A 126 22.45 3.93 -12.92
CA THR A 126 23.29 3.09 -12.07
C THR A 126 23.72 1.89 -12.88
N LYS A 127 24.82 2.09 -13.61
CA LYS A 127 25.65 1.04 -14.18
C LYS A 127 26.00 0.03 -13.09
N VAL A 128 25.46 -1.18 -13.21
CA VAL A 128 25.81 -2.35 -12.41
C VAL A 128 27.32 -2.60 -12.55
N ALA A 129 28.07 -2.47 -11.46
CA ALA A 129 29.45 -2.94 -11.38
C ALA A 129 29.45 -4.47 -11.13
N PRO A 130 30.27 -5.26 -11.85
CA PRO A 130 30.35 -6.70 -11.59
C PRO A 130 31.07 -7.00 -10.28
N ALA A 131 30.64 -8.09 -9.65
CA ALA A 131 31.18 -8.63 -8.41
C ALA A 131 32.70 -8.83 -8.48
N ALA A 132 33.43 -8.33 -7.48
CA ALA A 132 34.83 -8.63 -7.29
C ALA A 132 34.98 -10.09 -6.83
N THR A 133 35.57 -10.91 -7.70
CA THR A 133 36.02 -12.27 -7.44
C THR A 133 36.95 -12.34 -6.23
N MET A 134 36.57 -13.19 -5.29
CA MET A 134 37.34 -13.57 -4.11
C MET A 134 38.63 -14.30 -4.55
N VAL A 135 39.78 -13.65 -4.41
CA VAL A 135 41.09 -14.33 -4.52
C VAL A 135 41.38 -14.99 -3.17
N ARG A 136 41.33 -16.33 -3.14
CA ARG A 136 41.90 -17.12 -2.04
C ARG A 136 43.42 -16.99 -2.10
N SER A 137 44.02 -16.35 -1.10
CA SER A 137 45.47 -16.36 -0.92
C SER A 137 45.86 -17.65 -0.19
N SER A 138 46.63 -18.49 -0.86
CA SER A 138 47.26 -19.69 -0.33
C SER A 138 48.71 -19.42 0.08
N ALA A 139 49.08 -19.98 1.23
CA ALA A 139 50.42 -20.33 1.70
C ALA A 139 51.37 -19.22 2.20
N VAL A 140 51.72 -19.33 3.48
CA VAL A 140 53.07 -19.07 4.00
C VAL A 140 53.44 -20.26 4.89
N ASP A 141 54.53 -20.93 4.53
CA ASP A 141 55.20 -22.01 5.29
C ASP A 141 55.93 -21.46 6.53
N PRO A 142 56.10 -22.27 7.60
CA PRO A 142 56.92 -21.90 8.76
C PRO A 142 58.41 -22.20 8.53
N MET A 143 59.28 -21.40 9.16
CA MET A 143 60.69 -21.75 9.42
C MET A 143 60.82 -22.70 10.61
#